data_AF-A0A847X1Y3-F1
#
_entry.id   AF-A0A847X1Y3-F1
#
_cell.length_a   1.000
_cell.length_b   1.000
_cell.length_c   1.000
_cell.angle_alpha   90.00
_cell.angle_beta   90.00
_cell.angle_gamma   90.00
#
_symmetry.space_group_name_H-M   'P 1'
#
loop_
_entity.id
_entity.type
_entity.pdbx_description
1 polymer ?
#
loop_
_entity_poly.entity_id
_entity_poly.type
_entity_poly.pdbx_seq_one_letter_code
_entity_poly.pdbx_strand_id
1 'polypeptide(L)'
;MWTMGKMMRGAKTAMFAAMAAGVLAMATPVVAQEVAPEHLALARKYIDLTDRGAIFETTVVEVGIQAMRQIVTQNPEIMDQTNNAIGEVIKEYNGRKGELLDQFARVYAIRFTVEELQQIVAFYESPTGQKLAGSNAELNTDVSRVLQVYTNNLRTEFFAKVRAELRKSGVEI
;
A
#
# COMPACT_ATOMS: atom_id res chain seq x y z
N MET A 1 4.15 38.43 76.15
CA MET A 1 3.15 37.80 75.25
C MET A 1 3.83 36.64 74.54
N TRP A 2 3.20 35.47 74.60
CA TRP A 2 3.82 34.15 74.54
C TRP A 2 4.17 33.71 73.11
N THR A 3 5.47 33.55 72.81
CA THR A 3 5.97 32.78 71.66
C THR A 3 7.06 31.84 72.15
N MET A 4 6.65 30.62 72.46
CA MET A 4 7.47 29.48 72.88
C MET A 4 6.92 28.31 72.06
N GLY A 5 7.67 27.43 71.42
CA GLY A 5 9.09 27.18 71.35
C GLY A 5 9.25 25.78 70.74
N LYS A 6 10.27 25.62 69.87
CA LYS A 6 10.99 24.39 69.52
C LYS A 6 10.22 23.04 69.50
N MET A 7 10.23 22.37 68.35
CA MET A 7 11.06 21.17 68.27
C MET A 7 11.50 20.85 66.84
N MET A 8 12.82 20.79 66.72
CA MET A 8 13.58 20.28 65.60
C MET A 8 13.41 18.76 65.44
N ARG A 9 13.62 18.32 64.19
CA ARG A 9 14.22 17.03 63.78
C ARG A 9 13.34 15.79 63.89
N GLY A 10 12.87 15.36 62.72
CA GLY A 10 12.51 13.98 62.46
C GLY A 10 12.24 13.74 60.98
N ALA A 11 13.08 12.93 60.35
CA ALA A 11 12.77 12.15 59.16
C ALA A 11 12.47 12.91 57.85
N LYS A 12 13.51 13.54 57.28
CA LYS A 12 13.70 13.53 55.83
C LYS A 12 14.01 12.09 55.39
N THR A 13 12.99 11.28 55.08
CA THR A 13 13.08 10.04 54.25
C THR A 13 11.78 9.25 54.37
N ALA A 14 10.76 9.57 53.58
CA ALA A 14 9.67 8.64 53.21
C ALA A 14 8.67 9.28 52.22
N MET A 15 9.14 10.01 51.21
CA MET A 15 8.24 10.57 50.19
C MET A 15 8.76 10.31 48.77
N PHE A 16 9.13 9.07 48.49
CA PHE A 16 9.42 8.59 47.13
C PHE A 16 8.99 7.13 46.87
N ALA A 17 8.07 6.59 47.69
CA ALA A 17 7.63 5.19 47.57
C ALA A 17 6.10 5.01 47.46
N ALA A 18 5.38 6.01 46.94
CA ALA A 18 3.93 5.94 46.76
C ALA A 18 3.41 6.44 45.39
N MET A 19 4.30 6.61 44.40
CA MET A 19 3.92 6.96 43.02
C MET A 19 4.38 5.88 42.01
N ALA A 20 4.31 4.61 42.39
CA ALA A 20 4.62 3.49 41.51
C ALA A 20 3.48 2.46 41.36
N ALA A 21 2.29 2.74 41.92
CA ALA A 21 1.17 1.77 41.97
C ALA A 21 -0.10 2.21 41.22
N GLY A 22 -0.01 3.18 40.30
CA GLY A 22 -1.19 3.79 39.66
C GLY A 22 -1.38 3.58 38.15
N VAL A 23 -0.42 2.99 37.42
CA VAL A 23 -0.46 2.97 35.93
C VAL A 23 -0.65 1.55 35.35
N LEU A 24 -1.27 0.64 36.11
CA LEU A 24 -1.49 -0.75 35.66
C LEU A 24 -2.95 -1.10 35.33
N ALA A 25 -3.85 -0.12 35.30
CA ALA A 25 -5.23 -0.33 34.92
C ALA A 25 -5.59 0.56 33.74
N MET A 26 -5.26 0.14 32.52
CA MET A 26 -6.01 0.29 31.27
C MET A 26 -5.18 -0.30 30.11
N ALA A 27 -4.72 -1.54 30.24
CA ALA A 27 -4.40 -2.34 29.08
C ALA A 27 -5.66 -3.14 28.76
N THR A 28 -6.64 -2.51 28.11
CA THR A 28 -7.65 -3.29 27.41
C THR A 28 -6.90 -4.12 26.38
N PRO A 29 -7.15 -5.45 26.27
CA PRO A 29 -6.62 -6.18 25.16
C PRO A 29 -7.12 -5.45 23.90
N VAL A 30 -6.20 -5.04 23.03
CA VAL A 30 -6.51 -4.86 21.62
C VAL A 30 -6.95 -6.24 21.15
N VAL A 31 -8.23 -6.53 21.34
CA VAL A 31 -8.92 -7.52 20.55
C VAL A 31 -8.81 -6.93 19.16
N ALA A 32 -8.05 -7.58 18.28
CA ALA A 32 -8.11 -7.28 16.86
C ALA A 32 -9.59 -7.36 16.51
N GLN A 33 -10.23 -6.19 16.36
CA GLN A 33 -11.66 -6.10 16.21
C GLN A 33 -11.97 -6.77 14.89
N GLU A 34 -12.49 -7.99 14.97
CA GLU A 34 -12.74 -8.81 13.81
C GLU A 34 -13.70 -8.03 12.91
N VAL A 35 -13.23 -7.68 11.72
CA VAL A 35 -13.97 -6.81 10.80
C VAL A 35 -15.32 -7.46 10.53
N ALA A 36 -16.41 -6.73 10.80
CA ALA A 36 -17.75 -7.26 10.64
C ALA A 36 -17.99 -7.79 9.20
N PRO A 37 -18.75 -8.89 9.02
CA PRO A 37 -18.98 -9.49 7.70
C PRO A 37 -19.52 -8.50 6.65
N GLU A 38 -20.42 -7.61 7.05
CA GLU A 38 -20.99 -6.57 6.18
C GLU A 38 -19.94 -5.57 5.70
N HIS A 39 -18.98 -5.24 6.57
CA HIS A 39 -17.89 -4.33 6.26
C HIS A 39 -16.91 -4.96 5.26
N LEU A 40 -16.58 -6.25 5.44
CA LEU A 40 -15.80 -7.01 4.47
C LEU A 40 -16.52 -7.15 3.13
N ALA A 41 -17.84 -7.35 3.12
CA ALA A 41 -18.62 -7.48 1.90
C ALA A 41 -18.62 -6.18 1.06
N LEU A 42 -18.73 -5.02 1.71
CA LEU A 42 -18.62 -3.72 1.02
C LEU A 42 -17.24 -3.50 0.43
N ALA A 43 -16.18 -3.78 1.20
CA ALA A 43 -14.81 -3.69 0.70
C ALA A 43 -14.58 -4.65 -0.47
N ARG A 44 -15.11 -5.88 -0.38
CA ARG A 44 -15.01 -6.87 -1.47
C ARG A 44 -15.71 -6.39 -2.73
N LYS A 45 -16.91 -5.84 -2.60
CA LYS A 45 -17.64 -5.25 -3.72
C LYS A 45 -16.86 -4.11 -4.39
N TYR A 46 -16.20 -3.25 -3.61
CA TYR A 46 -15.31 -2.23 -4.15
C TYR A 46 -14.15 -2.83 -4.95
N ILE A 47 -13.49 -3.87 -4.43
CA ILE A 47 -12.42 -4.57 -5.15
C ILE A 47 -12.93 -5.16 -6.46
N ASP A 48 -14.09 -5.84 -6.44
CA ASP A 48 -14.66 -6.43 -7.66
C ASP A 48 -15.01 -5.36 -8.72
N LEU A 49 -15.46 -4.17 -8.30
CA LEU A 49 -15.75 -3.04 -9.21
C LEU A 49 -14.48 -2.44 -9.85
N THR A 50 -13.34 -2.56 -9.17
CA THR A 50 -12.08 -1.91 -9.54
C THR A 50 -11.01 -2.85 -10.09
N ASP A 51 -11.18 -4.18 -9.98
CA ASP A 51 -10.28 -5.19 -10.56
C ASP A 51 -10.41 -5.28 -12.09
N ARG A 52 -9.90 -4.26 -12.79
CA ARG A 52 -9.86 -4.20 -14.26
C ARG A 52 -8.57 -4.78 -14.85
N GLY A 53 -7.55 -4.93 -14.01
CA GLY A 53 -6.22 -5.35 -14.43
C GLY A 53 -6.01 -6.87 -14.48
N ALA A 54 -7.01 -7.67 -14.09
CA ALA A 54 -6.85 -9.12 -13.92
C ALA A 54 -5.58 -9.44 -13.10
N ILE A 55 -5.43 -8.76 -11.96
CA ILE A 55 -4.17 -8.76 -11.20
C ILE A 55 -3.79 -10.19 -10.80
N PHE A 56 -4.78 -10.98 -10.39
CA PHE A 56 -4.57 -12.39 -10.03
C PHE A 56 -4.01 -13.19 -11.20
N GLU A 57 -4.70 -13.14 -12.34
CA GLU A 57 -4.33 -13.90 -13.54
C GLU A 57 -2.95 -13.49 -14.06
N THR A 58 -2.67 -12.19 -14.09
CA THR A 58 -1.37 -11.64 -14.49
C THR A 58 -0.27 -12.14 -13.56
N THR A 59 -0.49 -12.13 -12.25
CA THR A 59 0.47 -12.61 -11.25
C THR A 59 0.79 -14.08 -11.43
N VAL A 60 -0.23 -14.93 -11.63
CA VAL A 60 -0.05 -16.37 -11.85
C VAL A 60 0.81 -16.63 -13.10
N VAL A 61 0.53 -15.93 -14.20
CA VAL A 61 1.31 -16.05 -15.45
C VAL A 61 2.76 -15.59 -15.23
N GLU A 62 2.98 -14.47 -14.54
CA GLU A 62 4.32 -13.96 -14.25
C GLU A 62 5.14 -14.94 -13.41
N VAL A 63 4.54 -15.56 -12.39
CA VAL A 63 5.18 -16.61 -11.59
C VAL A 63 5.55 -17.81 -12.47
N GLY A 64 4.67 -18.22 -13.38
CA GLY A 64 4.96 -19.27 -14.38
C GLY A 64 6.17 -18.91 -15.27
N ILE A 65 6.22 -17.69 -15.80
CA ILE A 65 7.34 -17.21 -16.62
C ILE A 65 8.65 -17.18 -15.82
N GLN A 66 8.60 -16.82 -14.53
CA GLN A 66 9.78 -16.86 -13.65
C GLN A 66 10.26 -18.31 -13.43
N ALA A 67 9.35 -19.24 -13.17
CA ALA A 67 9.67 -20.66 -13.05
C ALA A 67 10.29 -21.22 -14.35
N MET A 68 9.72 -20.88 -15.51
CA MET A 68 10.26 -21.24 -16.83
C MET A 68 11.71 -20.80 -16.97
N ARG A 69 11.98 -19.50 -16.70
CA ARG A 69 13.33 -18.94 -16.78
C ARG A 69 14.29 -19.66 -15.85
N GLN A 70 13.89 -19.96 -14.62
CA GLN A 70 14.77 -20.63 -13.66
C GLN A 70 15.13 -22.06 -14.10
N ILE A 71 14.16 -22.85 -14.57
CA ILE A 71 14.36 -24.25 -14.92
C ILE A 71 15.16 -24.38 -16.22
N VAL A 72 14.76 -23.67 -17.27
CA VAL A 72 15.36 -23.77 -18.61
C VAL A 72 16.77 -23.19 -18.66
N THR A 73 17.09 -22.21 -17.80
CA THR A 73 18.48 -21.71 -17.67
C THR A 73 19.44 -22.82 -17.27
N GLN A 74 19.00 -23.77 -16.44
CA GLN A 74 19.84 -24.87 -15.96
C GLN A 74 19.71 -26.13 -16.82
N ASN A 75 18.57 -26.31 -17.49
CA ASN A 75 18.21 -27.52 -18.22
C ASN A 75 17.53 -27.13 -19.55
N PRO A 76 18.28 -26.61 -20.53
CA PRO A 76 17.69 -26.13 -21.78
C PRO A 76 16.99 -27.23 -22.60
N GLU A 77 17.39 -28.48 -22.42
CA GLU A 77 16.86 -29.65 -23.13
C GLU A 77 15.44 -30.06 -22.72
N ILE A 78 14.93 -29.57 -21.57
CA ILE A 78 13.58 -29.87 -21.09
C ILE A 78 12.60 -28.70 -21.25
N MET A 79 12.89 -27.76 -22.16
CA MET A 79 12.10 -26.54 -22.36
C MET A 79 10.61 -26.84 -22.62
N ASP A 80 10.29 -27.75 -23.55
CA ASP A 80 8.91 -28.05 -23.92
C ASP A 80 8.17 -28.77 -22.79
N GLN A 81 8.83 -29.70 -22.09
CA GLN A 81 8.28 -30.38 -20.92
C GLN A 81 7.99 -29.38 -19.80
N THR A 82 8.89 -28.42 -19.58
CA THR A 82 8.73 -27.35 -18.58
C THR A 82 7.55 -26.45 -18.93
N ASN A 83 7.43 -26.04 -20.20
CA ASN A 83 6.32 -25.22 -20.66
C ASN A 83 4.97 -25.93 -20.47
N ASN A 84 4.88 -27.21 -20.82
CA ASN A 84 3.67 -28.01 -20.62
C ASN A 84 3.32 -28.15 -19.13
N ALA A 85 4.31 -28.44 -18.28
CA ALA A 85 4.11 -28.56 -16.84
C ALA A 85 3.60 -27.24 -16.22
N ILE A 86 4.18 -26.10 -16.61
CA ILE A 86 3.71 -24.78 -16.17
C ILE A 86 2.27 -24.54 -16.61
N GLY A 87 1.93 -24.88 -17.85
CA GLY A 87 0.57 -24.78 -18.37
C GLY A 87 -0.45 -25.58 -17.54
N GLU A 88 -0.12 -26.81 -17.15
CA GLU A 88 -0.98 -27.63 -16.27
C GLU A 88 -1.09 -27.02 -14.87
N VAL A 89 0.03 -26.60 -14.28
CA VAL A 89 0.02 -25.99 -12.94
C VAL A 89 -0.80 -24.69 -12.91
N ILE A 90 -0.72 -23.85 -13.94
CA ILE A 90 -1.56 -22.63 -14.03
C ILE A 90 -3.04 -22.97 -13.97
N LYS A 91 -3.49 -24.08 -14.59
CA LYS A 91 -4.91 -24.49 -14.54
C LYS A 91 -5.37 -24.83 -13.13
N GLU A 92 -4.48 -25.30 -12.26
CA GLU A 92 -4.80 -25.59 -10.85
C GLU A 92 -5.14 -24.31 -10.05
N TYR A 93 -4.74 -23.13 -10.53
CA TYR A 93 -5.07 -21.85 -9.91
C TYR A 93 -6.40 -21.25 -10.40
N ASN A 94 -7.07 -21.90 -11.36
CA ASN A 94 -8.37 -21.44 -11.85
C ASN A 94 -9.39 -21.39 -10.69
N GLY A 95 -10.12 -20.27 -10.59
CA GLY A 95 -11.13 -20.08 -9.55
C GLY A 95 -10.59 -19.63 -8.19
N ARG A 96 -9.26 -19.60 -7.98
CA ARG A 96 -8.65 -19.17 -6.70
C ARG A 96 -8.54 -17.64 -6.54
N LYS A 97 -8.96 -16.89 -7.55
CA LYS A 97 -9.01 -15.42 -7.52
C LYS A 97 -9.74 -14.87 -6.29
N GLY A 98 -10.84 -15.51 -5.89
CA GLY A 98 -11.64 -15.08 -4.74
C GLY A 98 -10.82 -14.96 -3.45
N GLU A 99 -9.90 -15.89 -3.20
CA GLU A 99 -9.04 -15.89 -2.01
C GLU A 99 -8.18 -14.63 -1.94
N LEU A 100 -7.61 -14.19 -3.06
CA LEU A 100 -6.80 -12.97 -3.13
C LEU A 100 -7.66 -11.72 -2.95
N LEU A 101 -8.82 -11.66 -3.61
CA LEU A 101 -9.70 -10.50 -3.52
C LEU A 101 -10.29 -10.33 -2.11
N ASP A 102 -10.53 -11.42 -1.38
CA ASP A 102 -10.92 -11.38 0.04
C ASP A 102 -9.81 -10.81 0.94
N GLN A 103 -8.56 -11.13 0.64
CA GLN A 103 -7.42 -10.53 1.34
C GLN A 103 -7.31 -9.03 1.04
N PHE A 104 -7.52 -8.62 -0.21
CA PHE A 104 -7.58 -7.20 -0.56
C PHE A 104 -8.74 -6.49 0.13
N ALA A 105 -9.94 -7.09 0.15
CA ALA A 105 -11.09 -6.54 0.85
C ALA A 105 -10.78 -6.24 2.32
N ARG A 106 -10.08 -7.14 3.01
CA ARG A 106 -9.65 -6.93 4.39
C ARG A 106 -8.73 -5.72 4.55
N VAL A 107 -7.82 -5.47 3.62
CA VAL A 107 -6.93 -4.29 3.63
C VAL A 107 -7.73 -2.99 3.59
N TYR A 108 -8.82 -2.94 2.82
CA TYR A 108 -9.67 -1.75 2.73
C TYR A 108 -10.62 -1.62 3.92
N ALA A 109 -11.23 -2.72 4.38
CA ALA A 109 -12.17 -2.69 5.50
C ALA A 109 -11.53 -2.31 6.85
N ILE A 110 -10.20 -2.39 7.00
CA ILE A 110 -9.51 -1.87 8.19
C ILE A 110 -9.13 -0.38 8.08
N ARG A 111 -9.26 0.22 6.90
CA ARG A 111 -8.81 1.60 6.60
C ARG A 111 -9.94 2.59 6.43
N PHE A 112 -11.10 2.12 5.99
CA PHE A 112 -12.28 2.92 5.73
C PHE A 112 -13.38 2.54 6.69
N THR A 113 -14.29 3.45 6.99
CA THR A 113 -15.53 3.11 7.69
C THR A 113 -16.53 2.46 6.72
N VAL A 114 -17.59 1.87 7.29
CA VAL A 114 -18.69 1.30 6.50
C VAL A 114 -19.33 2.37 5.61
N GLU A 115 -19.55 3.56 6.14
CA GLU A 115 -20.17 4.68 5.42
C GLU A 115 -19.28 5.17 4.27
N GLU A 116 -17.96 5.26 4.49
CA GLU A 116 -17.01 5.64 3.45
C GLU A 116 -16.98 4.60 2.33
N LEU A 117 -16.92 3.31 2.66
CA LEU A 117 -16.97 2.25 1.67
C LEU A 117 -18.29 2.22 0.90
N GLN A 118 -19.42 2.49 1.53
CA GLN A 118 -20.71 2.61 0.84
C GLN A 118 -20.67 3.73 -0.20
N GLN A 119 -20.13 4.91 0.15
CA GLN A 119 -19.99 6.03 -0.78
C GLN A 119 -19.05 5.70 -1.94
N ILE A 120 -17.90 5.08 -1.65
CA ILE A 120 -16.93 4.65 -2.66
C ILE A 120 -17.58 3.63 -3.62
N VAL A 121 -18.26 2.62 -3.08
CA VAL A 121 -18.98 1.61 -3.88
C VAL A 121 -20.01 2.29 -4.77
N ALA A 122 -20.87 3.17 -4.21
CA ALA A 122 -21.89 3.87 -4.99
C ALA A 122 -21.29 4.69 -6.14
N PHE A 123 -20.15 5.33 -5.92
CA PHE A 123 -19.43 6.03 -6.98
C PHE A 123 -18.95 5.06 -8.08
N TYR A 124 -18.28 3.97 -7.72
CA TYR A 124 -17.75 3.01 -8.70
C TYR A 124 -18.83 2.17 -9.40
N GLU A 125 -20.05 2.09 -8.85
CA GLU A 125 -21.22 1.54 -9.53
C GLU A 125 -21.77 2.47 -10.62
N SER A 126 -21.55 3.79 -10.50
CA SER A 126 -22.02 4.76 -11.51
C SER A 126 -21.32 4.58 -12.86
N PRO A 127 -21.95 4.97 -13.99
CA PRO A 127 -21.30 4.91 -15.31
C PRO A 127 -19.95 5.65 -15.37
N THR A 128 -19.85 6.80 -14.68
CA THR A 128 -18.61 7.58 -14.61
C THR A 128 -17.54 6.87 -13.80
N GLY A 129 -17.89 6.28 -12.65
CA GLY A 129 -16.97 5.51 -11.82
C GLY A 129 -16.44 4.26 -12.54
N GLN A 130 -17.32 3.55 -13.25
CA GLN A 130 -16.92 2.41 -14.07
C GLN A 130 -16.02 2.80 -15.24
N LYS A 131 -16.28 3.95 -15.88
CA LYS A 131 -15.40 4.51 -16.93
C LYS A 131 -14.03 4.84 -16.35
N LEU A 132 -13.99 5.53 -15.21
CA LEU A 132 -12.72 5.88 -14.55
C LEU A 132 -11.91 4.64 -14.19
N ALA A 133 -12.53 3.63 -13.56
CA ALA A 133 -11.88 2.37 -13.22
C ALA A 133 -11.27 1.67 -14.45
N GLY A 134 -11.97 1.68 -15.59
CA GLY A 134 -11.50 1.06 -16.83
C GLY A 134 -10.43 1.88 -17.57
N SER A 135 -10.50 3.21 -17.51
CA SER A 135 -9.61 4.10 -18.27
C SER A 135 -8.25 4.34 -17.61
N ASN A 136 -8.05 3.94 -16.35
CA ASN A 136 -6.83 4.27 -15.60
C ASN A 136 -5.52 3.86 -16.30
N ALA A 137 -5.48 2.70 -16.99
CA ALA A 137 -4.27 2.26 -17.70
C ALA A 137 -3.94 3.13 -18.93
N GLU A 138 -4.95 3.49 -19.71
CA GLU A 138 -4.80 4.37 -20.88
C GLU A 138 -4.43 5.79 -20.44
N LEU A 139 -5.10 6.31 -19.41
CA LEU A 139 -4.80 7.62 -18.83
C LEU A 139 -3.35 7.69 -18.33
N ASN A 140 -2.86 6.67 -17.63
CA ASN A 140 -1.46 6.63 -17.17
C ASN A 140 -0.48 6.65 -18.35
N THR A 141 -0.81 5.97 -19.45
CA THR A 141 0.00 5.97 -20.68
C THR A 141 0.05 7.35 -21.30
N ASP A 142 -1.11 8.02 -21.41
CA ASP A 142 -1.21 9.35 -21.99
C ASP A 142 -0.49 10.41 -21.14
N VAL A 143 -0.70 10.38 -19.81
CA VAL A 143 0.01 11.25 -18.86
C VAL A 143 1.52 11.06 -18.97
N SER A 144 1.99 9.81 -19.06
CA SER A 144 3.42 9.51 -19.20
C SER A 144 4.00 10.07 -20.50
N ARG A 145 3.25 9.99 -21.61
CA ARG A 145 3.65 10.58 -22.90
C ARG A 145 3.78 12.09 -22.81
N VAL A 146 2.82 12.76 -22.18
CA VAL A 146 2.86 14.22 -21.96
C VAL A 146 4.07 14.61 -21.11
N LEU A 147 4.32 13.88 -20.01
CA LEU A 147 5.47 14.11 -19.14
C LEU A 147 6.81 13.93 -19.87
N GLN A 148 6.91 12.94 -20.76
CA GLN A 148 8.11 12.72 -21.57
C GLN A 148 8.42 13.91 -22.47
N VAL A 149 7.40 14.46 -23.16
CA VAL A 149 7.56 15.65 -24.02
C VAL A 149 7.98 16.86 -23.18
N TYR A 150 7.30 17.11 -22.07
CA TYR A 150 7.63 18.20 -21.15
C TYR A 150 9.08 18.10 -20.68
N THR A 151 9.52 16.91 -20.24
CA THR A 151 10.87 16.67 -19.73
C THR A 151 11.94 16.90 -20.79
N ASN A 152 11.70 16.51 -22.04
CA ASN A 152 12.63 16.73 -23.14
C ASN A 152 12.84 18.23 -23.44
N ASN A 153 11.74 19.00 -23.43
CA ASN A 153 11.81 20.45 -23.62
C ASN A 153 12.51 21.12 -22.43
N LEU A 154 12.14 20.75 -21.21
CA LEU A 154 12.74 21.27 -19.99
C LEU A 154 14.25 21.00 -19.94
N ARG A 155 14.72 19.80 -20.32
CA ARG A 155 16.15 19.48 -20.35
C ARG A 155 16.93 20.46 -21.24
N THR A 156 16.40 20.75 -22.43
CA THR A 156 17.04 21.67 -23.38
C THR A 156 17.11 23.09 -22.81
N GLU A 157 15.98 23.59 -22.32
CA GLU A 157 15.90 24.94 -21.74
C GLU A 157 16.77 25.08 -20.49
N PHE A 158 16.68 24.12 -19.57
CA PHE A 158 17.41 24.11 -18.32
C PHE A 158 18.92 24.08 -18.57
N PHE A 159 19.39 23.24 -19.50
CA PHE A 159 20.80 23.19 -19.87
C PHE A 159 21.30 24.51 -20.45
N ALA A 160 20.53 25.15 -21.33
CA ALA A 160 20.87 26.46 -21.88
C ALA A 160 20.98 27.54 -20.79
N LYS A 161 20.05 27.54 -19.82
CA LYS A 161 20.07 28.45 -18.67
C LYS A 161 21.27 28.21 -17.76
N VAL A 162 21.61 26.96 -17.46
CA VAL A 162 22.80 26.61 -16.67
C VAL A 162 24.08 27.08 -17.37
N ARG A 163 24.21 26.86 -18.69
CA ARG A 163 25.37 27.37 -19.46
C ARG A 163 25.47 28.89 -19.42
N ALA A 164 24.34 29.59 -19.55
CA ALA A 164 24.33 31.04 -19.47
C ALA A 164 24.79 31.53 -18.09
N GLU A 165 24.39 30.87 -17.00
CA GLU A 165 24.80 31.23 -15.64
C GLU A 165 26.29 30.95 -15.38
N LEU A 166 26.80 29.83 -15.89
CA LEU A 166 28.23 29.50 -15.80
C LEU A 166 29.10 30.49 -16.57
N ARG A 167 28.65 30.96 -17.74
CA ARG A 167 29.34 32.02 -18.50
C ARG A 167 29.43 33.33 -17.73
N LYS A 168 28.38 33.73 -17.01
CA LYS A 168 28.44 34.91 -16.13
C LYS A 168 29.48 34.76 -15.03
N SER A 169 29.76 33.53 -14.62
CA SER A 169 30.77 33.18 -13.62
C SER A 169 32.17 32.97 -14.21
N GLY A 170 32.37 33.26 -15.51
CA GLY A 170 33.67 33.10 -16.18
C GLY A 170 34.02 31.66 -16.58
N VAL A 171 33.07 30.72 -16.50
CA VAL A 171 33.27 29.32 -16.92
C VAL A 171 32.65 29.12 -18.30
N GLU A 172 33.47 28.83 -19.32
CA GLU A 172 33.00 28.53 -20.67
C GLU A 172 32.73 27.04 -20.88
N ILE A 173 31.45 26.72 -21.13
CA ILE A 173 30.98 25.42 -21.62
C ILE A 173 29.84 25.57 -22.61
#